data_AF-A0A423VQC1-F1
#
_entry.id   AF-A0A423VQC1-F1
#
_cell.length_a   1.000
_cell.length_b   1.000
_cell.length_c   1.000
_cell.angle_alpha   90.00
_cell.angle_beta   90.00
_cell.angle_gamma   90.00
#
_symmetry.space_group_name_H-M   'P 1'
#
loop_
_entity.id
_entity.type
_entity.pdbx_description
1 polymer ?
#
loop_
_entity_poly.entity_id
_entity_poly.type
_entity_poly.pdbx_seq_one_letter_code
_entity_poly.pdbx_strand_id
1 'polypeptide(L)'
;MALIRTYSTLPDTAQGCVPYFVAATVLYPSWRLWRFTIEPALNPTAPKPFPYLLPFLGHVVPMSNNSSKVFTRGREYFGDTREVFSLTVMGEDMYIVTSPTDVLSVYRETKKLDFDGFVKEIMKDFGCTEDTVTKMFDADFLEKINDMLRWDRISGQSVKTFTENSKTVSLWKWCGEVLVHAATKTFFGEAIYRVAPYVVSDFFTFDDNVDQFDPRRFLNDKSLLRSTSWRSFGGASTHCPGRFLARREVYMFVAIVLFRFDIKVVPAPREETPRFPRVDEAIPAGGLLPPVAGDDVFVEVRCARV
;
A
#
# COMPACT_ATOMS: atom_id res chain seq x y z
N MET A 1 -46.52 -23.10 16.77
CA MET A 1 -46.51 -24.48 16.25
C MET A 1 -46.14 -24.58 14.76
N ALA A 2 -46.58 -23.68 13.88
CA ALA A 2 -46.24 -23.74 12.45
C ALA A 2 -44.73 -23.60 12.14
N LEU A 3 -44.04 -22.64 12.75
CA LEU A 3 -42.60 -22.40 12.50
C LEU A 3 -41.68 -23.56 12.90
N ILE A 4 -42.00 -24.25 14.01
CA ILE A 4 -41.25 -25.42 14.47
C ILE A 4 -41.40 -26.58 13.48
N ARG A 5 -42.59 -26.73 12.91
CA ARG A 5 -42.89 -27.76 11.90
C ARG A 5 -42.12 -27.49 10.59
N THR A 6 -42.09 -26.23 10.15
CA THR A 6 -41.34 -25.82 8.95
C THR A 6 -39.82 -25.93 9.16
N TYR A 7 -39.32 -25.63 10.36
CA TYR A 7 -37.91 -25.81 10.70
C TYR A 7 -37.49 -27.28 10.64
N SER A 8 -38.32 -28.18 11.19
CA SER A 8 -38.05 -29.63 11.17
C SER A 8 -38.11 -30.28 9.78
N THR A 9 -38.64 -29.58 8.77
CA THR A 9 -38.68 -30.06 7.38
C THR A 9 -37.47 -29.61 6.54
N LEU A 10 -36.58 -28.79 7.10
CA LEU A 10 -35.37 -28.33 6.41
C LEU A 10 -34.25 -29.39 6.48
N PRO A 11 -33.37 -29.48 5.46
CA PRO A 11 -32.15 -30.28 5.55
C PRO A 11 -31.24 -29.84 6.71
N ASP A 12 -30.48 -30.77 7.31
CA ASP A 12 -29.63 -30.51 8.48
C ASP A 12 -28.60 -29.38 8.24
N THR A 13 -28.09 -29.25 7.01
CA THR A 13 -27.20 -28.16 6.60
C THR A 13 -27.89 -26.80 6.64
N ALA A 14 -29.16 -26.73 6.22
CA ALA A 14 -29.95 -25.51 6.25
C ALA A 14 -30.34 -25.15 7.69
N GLN A 15 -30.68 -26.13 8.53
CA GLN A 15 -30.97 -25.94 9.95
C GLN A 15 -29.78 -25.30 10.69
N GLY A 16 -28.55 -25.72 10.37
CA GLY A 16 -27.32 -25.11 10.90
C GLY A 16 -27.12 -23.64 10.50
N CYS A 17 -27.63 -23.22 9.35
CA CYS A 17 -27.54 -21.83 8.87
C CYS A 17 -28.62 -20.90 9.44
N VAL A 18 -29.81 -21.43 9.78
CA VAL A 18 -30.93 -20.65 10.35
C VAL A 18 -30.52 -19.74 11.51
N PRO A 19 -29.77 -20.17 12.54
CA PRO A 19 -29.40 -19.28 13.64
C PRO A 19 -28.53 -18.10 13.19
N TYR A 20 -27.66 -18.28 12.18
CA TYR A 20 -26.84 -17.19 11.64
C TYR A 20 -27.66 -16.21 10.81
N PHE A 21 -28.63 -16.70 10.02
CA PHE A 21 -29.56 -15.85 9.29
C PHE A 21 -30.49 -15.07 10.22
N VAL A 22 -31.01 -15.72 11.27
CA VAL A 22 -31.82 -15.05 12.30
C VAL A 22 -30.97 -14.02 13.05
N ALA A 23 -29.74 -14.38 13.45
CA ALA A 23 -28.82 -13.44 14.07
C ALA A 23 -28.51 -12.25 13.15
N ALA A 24 -28.23 -12.48 11.86
CA ALA A 24 -27.96 -11.39 10.92
C ALA A 24 -29.18 -10.48 10.70
N THR A 25 -30.38 -11.06 10.57
CA THR A 25 -31.63 -10.31 10.34
C THR A 25 -32.14 -9.56 11.57
N VAL A 26 -31.68 -9.92 12.77
CA VAL A 26 -32.00 -9.18 14.01
C VAL A 26 -30.87 -8.21 14.38
N LEU A 27 -29.62 -8.67 14.40
CA LEU A 27 -28.47 -7.89 14.85
C LEU A 27 -28.15 -6.74 13.89
N TYR A 28 -28.21 -6.96 12.58
CA TYR A 28 -27.87 -5.91 11.61
C TYR A 28 -28.87 -4.74 11.64
N PRO A 29 -30.19 -4.96 11.57
CA PRO A 29 -31.16 -3.86 11.71
C PRO A 29 -31.12 -3.21 13.08
N SER A 30 -30.91 -4.00 14.16
CA SER A 30 -30.77 -3.46 15.51
C SER A 30 -29.55 -2.54 15.63
N TRP A 31 -28.39 -2.97 15.11
CA TRP A 31 -27.18 -2.16 15.03
C TRP A 31 -27.41 -0.89 14.19
N ARG A 32 -28.02 -1.02 13.01
CA ARG A 32 -28.27 0.10 12.12
C ARG A 32 -29.23 1.13 12.72
N LEU A 33 -30.29 0.66 13.39
CA LEU A 33 -31.25 1.48 14.12
C LEU A 33 -30.57 2.18 15.31
N TRP A 34 -29.73 1.45 16.04
CA TRP A 34 -28.95 2.02 17.12
C TRP A 34 -28.03 3.14 16.62
N ARG A 35 -27.16 2.83 15.65
CA ARG A 35 -26.08 3.71 15.16
C ARG A 35 -26.58 4.96 14.45
N PHE A 36 -27.65 4.86 13.64
CA PHE A 36 -28.09 5.98 12.80
C PHE A 36 -29.41 6.63 13.25
N THR A 37 -30.05 6.13 14.31
CA THR A 37 -31.33 6.68 14.78
C THR A 37 -31.35 6.89 16.29
N ILE A 38 -31.06 5.86 17.09
CA ILE A 38 -31.14 5.97 18.56
C ILE A 38 -29.98 6.80 19.12
N GLU A 39 -28.74 6.47 18.77
CA GLU A 39 -27.54 7.15 19.28
C GLU A 39 -27.52 8.65 18.89
N PRO A 40 -27.79 9.05 17.64
CA PRO A 40 -27.86 10.48 17.29
C PRO A 40 -29.01 11.22 17.96
N ALA A 41 -30.12 10.54 18.28
CA ALA A 41 -31.24 11.14 19.00
C ALA A 41 -30.92 11.36 20.49
N LEU A 42 -30.13 10.47 21.10
CA LEU A 42 -29.66 10.60 22.48
C LEU A 42 -28.56 11.66 22.62
N ASN A 43 -27.74 11.86 21.59
CA ASN A 43 -26.61 12.78 21.58
C ASN A 43 -26.77 13.87 20.50
N PRO A 44 -27.70 14.81 20.64
CA PRO A 44 -28.01 15.81 19.61
C PRO A 44 -26.86 16.80 19.34
N THR A 45 -25.91 16.93 20.27
CA THR A 45 -24.72 17.79 20.13
C THR A 45 -23.56 17.10 19.42
N ALA A 46 -23.59 15.78 19.27
CA ALA A 46 -22.55 15.03 18.58
C ALA A 46 -22.71 15.16 17.05
N PRO A 47 -21.60 15.16 16.29
CA PRO A 47 -21.67 15.12 14.84
C PRO A 47 -22.49 13.93 14.35
N LYS A 48 -23.43 14.19 13.43
CA LYS A 48 -24.31 13.14 12.89
C LYS A 48 -23.48 12.16 12.03
N PRO A 49 -23.63 10.83 12.23
CA PRO A 49 -22.92 9.84 11.44
C PRO A 49 -23.48 9.76 10.03
N PHE A 50 -22.62 9.94 9.03
CA PHE A 50 -22.97 9.71 7.63
C PHE A 50 -23.25 8.21 7.43
N PRO A 51 -24.43 7.80 6.92
CA PRO A 51 -24.79 6.39 6.88
C PRO A 51 -23.92 5.52 5.98
N TYR A 52 -23.54 4.34 6.49
CA TYR A 52 -22.78 3.32 5.77
C TYR A 52 -23.37 1.92 5.96
N LEU A 53 -22.99 1.00 5.07
CA LEU A 53 -23.59 -0.34 5.02
C LEU A 53 -22.87 -1.36 5.91
N LEU A 54 -21.54 -1.31 5.98
CA LEU A 54 -20.72 -2.35 6.61
C LEU A 54 -20.04 -1.82 7.88
N PRO A 55 -20.32 -2.40 9.08
CA PRO A 55 -19.81 -1.90 10.37
C PRO A 55 -18.29 -1.67 10.42
N PHE A 56 -17.51 -2.62 9.89
CA PHE A 56 -16.04 -2.61 9.98
C PHE A 56 -15.37 -1.88 8.81
N LEU A 57 -16.00 -1.86 7.63
CA LEU A 57 -15.43 -1.19 6.45
C LEU A 57 -15.87 0.27 6.33
N GLY A 58 -17.01 0.65 6.92
CA GLY A 58 -17.50 2.03 6.84
C GLY A 58 -17.50 2.57 5.41
N HIS A 59 -16.75 3.65 5.21
CA HIS A 59 -16.56 4.33 3.94
C HIS A 59 -15.20 4.03 3.28
N VAL A 60 -14.48 2.98 3.67
CA VAL A 60 -13.13 2.67 3.15
C VAL A 60 -13.08 2.63 1.62
N VAL A 61 -14.00 1.89 0.98
CA VAL A 61 -14.03 1.74 -0.49
C VAL A 61 -14.27 3.08 -1.20
N PRO A 62 -15.34 3.84 -0.90
CA PRO A 62 -15.54 5.13 -1.55
C PRO A 62 -14.48 6.18 -1.16
N MET A 63 -13.94 6.11 0.05
CA MET A 63 -12.83 6.97 0.50
C MET A 63 -11.56 6.73 -0.32
N SER A 64 -11.18 5.46 -0.51
CA SER A 64 -10.01 5.05 -1.29
C SER A 64 -10.14 5.43 -2.77
N ASN A 65 -11.35 5.40 -3.33
CA ASN A 65 -11.58 5.79 -4.71
C ASN A 65 -11.55 7.31 -4.92
N ASN A 66 -12.22 8.09 -4.05
CA ASN A 66 -12.24 9.56 -4.14
C ASN A 66 -12.78 10.22 -2.84
N SER A 67 -11.88 10.68 -1.98
CA SER A 67 -12.23 11.31 -0.70
C SER A 67 -13.09 12.57 -0.85
N SER A 68 -12.75 13.46 -1.79
CA SER A 68 -13.48 14.72 -2.01
C SER A 68 -14.94 14.51 -2.38
N LYS A 69 -15.24 13.46 -3.18
CA LYS A 69 -16.61 13.07 -3.52
C LYS A 69 -17.36 12.54 -2.31
N VAL A 70 -16.70 11.80 -1.41
CA VAL A 70 -17.32 11.32 -0.17
C VAL A 70 -17.69 12.47 0.75
N PHE A 71 -16.79 13.45 0.93
CA PHE A 71 -17.08 14.63 1.74
C PHE A 71 -18.22 15.45 1.15
N THR A 72 -18.26 15.61 -0.17
CA THR A 72 -19.34 16.31 -0.87
C THR A 72 -20.67 15.60 -0.69
N ARG A 73 -20.71 14.26 -0.86
CA ARG A 73 -21.92 13.47 -0.63
C ARG A 73 -22.42 13.53 0.81
N GLY A 74 -21.52 13.49 1.78
CA GLY A 74 -21.89 13.64 3.20
C GLY A 74 -22.51 15.00 3.46
N ARG A 75 -21.89 16.06 2.93
CA ARG A 75 -22.40 17.43 3.04
C ARG A 75 -23.78 17.60 2.39
N GLU A 76 -23.95 17.11 1.16
CA GLU A 76 -25.23 17.11 0.43
C GLU A 76 -26.31 16.29 1.15
N TYR A 77 -25.96 15.14 1.71
CA TYR A 77 -26.88 14.28 2.46
C TYR A 77 -27.49 15.00 3.67
N PHE A 78 -26.71 15.84 4.36
CA PHE A 78 -27.18 16.66 5.47
C PHE A 78 -27.75 18.03 5.04
N GLY A 79 -28.09 18.20 3.76
CA GLY A 79 -28.72 19.42 3.25
C GLY A 79 -27.76 20.58 2.98
N ASP A 80 -26.47 20.31 2.82
CA ASP A 80 -25.40 21.29 2.52
C ASP A 80 -25.25 22.44 3.54
N THR A 81 -25.71 22.22 4.77
CA THR A 81 -25.67 23.21 5.87
C THR A 81 -24.26 23.55 6.35
N ARG A 82 -23.25 22.76 5.92
CA ARG A 82 -21.84 22.80 6.38
C ARG A 82 -21.63 22.51 7.87
N GLU A 83 -22.64 21.99 8.56
CA GLU A 83 -22.49 21.43 9.91
C GLU A 83 -21.46 20.29 9.92
N VAL A 84 -20.76 20.13 11.04
CA VAL A 84 -19.81 19.02 11.23
C VAL A 84 -20.55 17.69 11.26
N PHE A 85 -20.09 16.74 10.46
CA PHE A 85 -20.62 15.38 10.43
C PHE A 85 -19.49 14.36 10.59
N SER A 86 -19.83 13.14 11.01
CA SER A 86 -18.84 12.07 11.18
C SER A 86 -18.88 11.07 10.03
N LEU A 87 -17.72 10.52 9.72
CA LEU A 87 -17.49 9.56 8.66
C LEU A 87 -16.65 8.40 9.21
N THR A 88 -17.21 7.19 9.23
CA THR A 88 -16.47 6.02 9.72
C THR A 88 -15.60 5.41 8.62
N VAL A 89 -14.32 5.16 8.90
CA VAL A 89 -13.36 4.47 8.01
C VAL A 89 -12.53 3.50 8.86
N MET A 90 -12.50 2.23 8.46
CA MET A 90 -11.83 1.15 9.21
C MET A 90 -12.29 1.00 10.67
N GLY A 91 -13.53 1.37 10.98
CA GLY A 91 -14.08 1.34 12.34
C GLY A 91 -13.82 2.60 13.17
N GLU A 92 -13.00 3.53 12.68
CA GLU A 92 -12.70 4.80 13.34
C GLU A 92 -13.57 5.93 12.77
N ASP A 93 -14.04 6.82 13.65
CA ASP A 93 -14.87 7.98 13.27
C ASP A 93 -14.00 9.21 12.96
N MET A 94 -14.03 9.66 11.71
CA MET A 94 -13.43 10.93 11.30
C MET A 94 -14.48 12.05 11.28
N TYR A 95 -14.19 13.18 11.93
CA TYR A 95 -15.05 14.36 11.89
C TYR A 95 -14.70 15.26 10.71
N ILE A 96 -15.69 15.54 9.87
CA ILE A 96 -15.55 16.33 8.65
C ILE A 96 -16.05 17.75 8.92
N VAL A 97 -15.11 18.70 8.87
CA VAL A 97 -15.35 20.11 9.11
C VAL A 97 -15.20 20.85 7.78
N THR A 98 -16.27 21.48 7.30
CA THR A 98 -16.27 22.14 5.97
C THR A 98 -16.58 23.63 6.02
N SER A 99 -17.12 24.13 7.14
CA SER A 99 -17.38 25.55 7.34
C SER A 99 -16.06 26.33 7.54
N PRO A 100 -15.83 27.45 6.84
CA PRO A 100 -14.62 28.25 7.03
C PRO A 100 -14.39 28.71 8.48
N THR A 101 -15.47 29.03 9.21
CA THR A 101 -15.39 29.45 10.63
C THR A 101 -14.89 28.32 11.53
N ASP A 102 -15.34 27.10 11.26
CA ASP A 102 -15.08 25.94 12.10
C ASP A 102 -13.69 25.39 11.79
N VAL A 103 -13.30 25.39 10.51
CA VAL A 103 -11.94 25.05 10.07
C VAL A 103 -10.91 25.94 10.76
N LEU A 104 -11.14 27.27 10.79
CA LEU A 104 -10.24 28.19 11.50
C LEU A 104 -10.19 27.92 13.00
N SER A 105 -11.30 27.49 13.60
CA SER A 105 -11.36 27.18 15.03
C SER A 105 -10.60 25.89 15.35
N VAL A 106 -10.73 24.87 14.50
CA VAL A 106 -9.96 23.62 14.57
C VAL A 106 -8.45 23.89 14.43
N TYR A 107 -8.04 24.69 13.46
CA TYR A 107 -6.62 25.01 13.27
C TYR A 107 -6.01 25.83 14.41
N ARG A 108 -6.82 26.58 15.16
CA ARG A 108 -6.33 27.35 16.33
C ARG A 108 -6.10 26.47 17.57
N GLU A 109 -6.75 25.31 17.66
CA GLU A 109 -6.72 24.43 18.83
C GLU A 109 -5.71 23.27 18.68
N THR A 110 -4.48 23.58 18.26
CA THR A 110 -3.41 22.59 17.95
C THR A 110 -3.01 21.70 19.14
N LYS A 111 -3.24 22.14 20.38
CA LYS A 111 -2.93 21.35 21.59
C LYS A 111 -4.00 20.30 21.93
N LYS A 112 -5.25 20.50 21.50
CA LYS A 112 -6.36 19.58 21.75
C LYS A 112 -6.63 18.66 20.55
N LEU A 113 -6.33 19.17 19.35
CA LEU A 113 -6.45 18.46 18.09
C LEU A 113 -5.04 18.29 17.52
N ASP A 114 -4.32 17.31 18.07
CA ASP A 114 -2.97 16.97 17.61
C ASP A 114 -3.04 16.10 16.35
N PHE A 115 -2.57 16.63 15.23
CA PHE A 115 -2.52 15.94 13.96
C PHE A 115 -1.25 15.09 13.81
N ASP A 116 -0.19 15.40 14.55
CA ASP A 116 1.09 14.69 14.44
C ASP A 116 0.95 13.25 14.93
N GLY A 117 0.26 13.03 16.06
CA GLY A 117 -0.07 11.69 16.55
C GLY A 117 -0.85 10.84 15.53
N PHE A 118 -1.85 11.44 14.89
CA PHE A 118 -2.67 10.76 13.87
C PHE A 118 -1.84 10.35 12.64
N VAL A 119 -0.99 11.25 12.14
CA VAL A 119 -0.11 10.96 11.00
C VAL A 119 0.87 9.83 11.34
N LYS A 120 1.43 9.82 12.56
CA LYS A 120 2.33 8.75 13.02
C LYS A 120 1.65 7.38 13.03
N GLU A 121 0.41 7.30 13.53
CA GLU A 121 -0.35 6.04 13.58
C GLU A 121 -0.70 5.54 12.17
N ILE A 122 -1.18 6.41 11.27
CA ILE A 122 -1.38 6.03 9.86
C ILE A 122 -0.10 5.47 9.26
N MET A 123 1.03 6.17 9.42
CA MET A 123 2.28 5.70 8.82
C MET A 123 2.73 4.35 9.37
N LYS A 124 2.49 4.05 10.66
CA LYS A 124 2.70 2.72 11.24
C LYS A 124 1.80 1.67 10.62
N ASP A 125 0.51 1.97 10.43
CA ASP A 125 -0.45 1.05 9.79
C ASP A 125 -0.07 0.72 8.33
N PHE A 126 0.58 1.65 7.64
CA PHE A 126 1.18 1.42 6.31
C PHE A 126 2.56 0.74 6.35
N GLY A 127 2.99 0.25 7.52
CA GLY A 127 4.20 -0.56 7.69
C GLY A 127 5.49 0.24 7.90
N CYS A 128 5.41 1.55 8.17
CA CYS A 128 6.60 2.31 8.56
C CYS A 128 7.02 1.95 9.99
N THR A 129 8.30 1.69 10.21
CA THR A 129 8.83 1.45 11.56
C THR A 129 8.77 2.73 12.41
N GLU A 130 8.65 2.60 13.74
CA GLU A 130 8.62 3.76 14.65
C GLU A 130 9.86 4.65 14.49
N ASP A 131 11.03 4.04 14.26
CA ASP A 131 12.29 4.76 13.98
C ASP A 131 12.18 5.62 12.71
N THR A 132 11.52 5.11 11.67
CA THR A 132 11.36 5.82 10.39
C THR A 132 10.40 6.99 10.53
N VAL A 133 9.29 6.75 11.24
CA VAL A 133 8.28 7.78 11.52
C VAL A 133 8.88 8.88 12.39
N THR A 134 9.65 8.54 13.42
CA THR A 134 10.28 9.53 14.30
C THR A 134 11.26 10.42 13.53
N LYS A 135 12.09 9.83 12.65
CA LYS A 135 13.02 10.58 11.79
C LYS A 135 12.36 11.57 10.84
N MET A 136 11.10 11.35 10.47
CA MET A 136 10.35 12.28 9.61
C MET A 136 10.04 13.60 10.31
N PHE A 137 9.85 13.55 11.63
CA PHE A 137 9.56 14.72 12.47
C PHE A 137 10.80 15.21 13.23
N ASP A 138 11.97 14.63 12.95
CA ASP A 138 13.22 14.96 13.61
C ASP A 138 13.95 16.10 12.88
N ALA A 139 14.85 16.78 13.61
CA ALA A 139 15.64 17.88 13.10
C ALA A 139 16.48 17.49 11.86
N ASP A 140 16.87 16.22 11.75
CA ASP A 140 17.62 15.66 10.64
C ASP A 140 16.93 15.85 9.27
N PHE A 141 15.60 15.75 9.20
CA PHE A 141 14.88 15.97 7.94
C PHE A 141 14.92 17.46 7.55
N LEU A 142 14.70 18.35 8.52
CA LEU A 142 14.80 19.80 8.31
C LEU A 142 16.23 20.22 7.95
N GLU A 143 17.23 19.58 8.54
CA GLU A 143 18.63 19.83 8.22
C GLU A 143 18.96 19.39 6.78
N LYS A 144 18.43 18.26 6.31
CA LYS A 144 18.59 17.83 4.91
C LYS A 144 17.91 18.77 3.93
N ILE A 145 16.72 19.26 4.25
CA ILE A 145 16.05 20.29 3.43
C ILE A 145 16.94 21.53 3.37
N ASN A 146 17.45 21.99 4.53
CA ASN A 146 18.32 23.16 4.61
C ASN A 146 19.63 22.98 3.84
N ASP A 147 20.28 21.82 3.90
CA ASP A 147 21.48 21.51 3.11
C ASP A 147 21.19 21.54 1.60
N MET A 148 20.07 20.98 1.17
CA MET A 148 19.69 20.95 -0.26
C MET A 148 19.28 22.32 -0.79
N LEU A 149 18.85 23.24 0.07
CA LEU A 149 18.55 24.63 -0.29
C LEU A 149 19.80 25.52 -0.40
N ARG A 150 20.99 25.02 -0.07
CA ARG A 150 22.23 25.79 -0.21
C ARG A 150 22.52 26.13 -1.67
N TRP A 151 23.07 27.33 -1.88
CA TRP A 151 23.33 27.88 -3.23
C TRP A 151 24.13 26.95 -4.14
N ASP A 152 25.14 26.27 -3.59
CA ASP A 152 26.01 25.32 -4.29
C ASP A 152 25.28 24.02 -4.67
N ARG A 153 24.21 23.66 -3.95
CA ARG A 153 23.41 22.45 -4.21
C ARG A 153 22.29 22.66 -5.22
N ILE A 154 21.83 23.91 -5.41
CA ILE A 154 20.83 24.26 -6.44
C ILE A 154 21.44 24.00 -7.83
N SER A 155 21.22 22.81 -8.37
CA SER A 155 21.86 22.30 -9.58
C SER A 155 20.95 21.27 -10.25
N GLY A 156 21.27 20.85 -11.47
CA GLY A 156 20.49 19.84 -12.18
C GLY A 156 19.32 20.42 -12.99
N GLN A 157 18.24 19.64 -13.13
CA GLN A 157 17.17 19.89 -14.10
C GLN A 157 16.24 21.04 -13.69
N SER A 158 16.25 21.45 -12.42
CA SER A 158 15.52 22.61 -11.95
C SER A 158 16.12 23.94 -12.41
N VAL A 159 17.42 24.01 -12.76
CA VAL A 159 18.10 25.25 -13.19
C VAL A 159 17.96 25.45 -14.71
N LYS A 160 17.38 26.58 -15.12
CA LYS A 160 17.19 26.97 -16.53
C LYS A 160 18.35 27.79 -17.08
N THR A 161 18.82 28.78 -16.32
CA THR A 161 19.95 29.66 -16.68
C THR A 161 20.75 29.98 -15.43
N PHE A 162 22.07 30.08 -15.57
CA PHE A 162 22.96 30.45 -14.47
C PHE A 162 23.94 31.55 -14.88
N THR A 163 24.23 32.44 -13.95
CA THR A 163 25.30 33.44 -13.96
C THR A 163 26.06 33.31 -12.64
N GLU A 164 27.19 34.01 -12.47
CA GLU A 164 27.96 33.97 -11.21
C GLU A 164 27.12 34.29 -9.96
N ASN A 165 26.16 35.23 -10.08
CA ASN A 165 25.38 35.72 -8.94
C ASN A 165 23.86 35.45 -9.05
N SER A 166 23.41 34.71 -10.07
CA SER A 166 21.97 34.48 -10.28
C SER A 166 21.68 33.14 -10.94
N LYS A 167 20.68 32.41 -10.43
CA LYS A 167 20.14 31.18 -11.01
C LYS A 167 18.66 31.35 -11.25
N THR A 168 18.20 31.10 -12.47
CA THR A 168 16.78 31.01 -12.78
C THR A 168 16.36 29.55 -12.66
N VAL A 169 15.46 29.24 -11.73
CA VAL A 169 15.00 27.87 -11.46
C VAL A 169 13.50 27.70 -11.72
N SER A 170 13.09 26.49 -12.09
CA SER A 170 11.68 26.08 -12.02
C SER A 170 11.34 25.79 -10.56
N LEU A 171 10.47 26.60 -9.97
CA LEU A 171 10.05 26.44 -8.57
C LEU A 171 9.48 25.04 -8.30
N TRP A 172 8.60 24.55 -9.19
CA TRP A 172 8.02 23.20 -9.08
C TRP A 172 9.10 22.11 -9.04
N LYS A 173 10.00 22.10 -10.03
CA LYS A 173 11.07 21.09 -10.10
C LYS A 173 12.05 21.22 -8.94
N TRP A 174 12.35 22.44 -8.50
CA TRP A 174 13.26 22.68 -7.40
C TRP A 174 12.68 22.23 -6.06
N CYS A 175 11.42 22.59 -5.76
CA CYS A 175 10.71 22.08 -4.59
C CYS A 175 10.61 20.56 -4.62
N GLY A 176 10.30 19.99 -5.79
CA GLY A 176 10.29 18.56 -5.98
C GLY A 176 11.63 17.90 -5.68
N GLU A 177 12.71 18.37 -6.31
CA GLU A 177 14.07 17.89 -6.07
C GLU A 177 14.40 17.95 -4.58
N VAL A 178 14.20 19.09 -3.92
CA VAL A 178 14.51 19.26 -2.48
C VAL A 178 13.68 18.33 -1.60
N LEU A 179 12.36 18.32 -1.75
CA LEU A 179 11.46 17.59 -0.85
C LEU A 179 11.54 16.08 -1.09
N VAL A 180 11.54 15.64 -2.35
CA VAL A 180 11.58 14.21 -2.69
C VAL A 180 12.97 13.64 -2.44
N HIS A 181 14.06 14.36 -2.72
CA HIS A 181 15.39 13.88 -2.33
C HIS A 181 15.55 13.83 -0.82
N ALA A 182 15.14 14.87 -0.09
CA ALA A 182 15.27 14.91 1.37
C ALA A 182 14.48 13.75 1.99
N ALA A 183 13.23 13.56 1.59
CA ALA A 183 12.39 12.47 2.09
C ALA A 183 12.98 11.10 1.75
N THR A 184 13.34 10.86 0.48
CA THR A 184 13.92 9.59 0.02
C THR A 184 15.23 9.26 0.75
N LYS A 185 16.08 10.27 0.98
CA LYS A 185 17.34 10.12 1.71
C LYS A 185 17.13 9.89 3.21
N THR A 186 16.12 10.52 3.81
CA THR A 186 15.74 10.26 5.22
C THR A 186 15.17 8.86 5.40
N PHE A 187 14.30 8.41 4.50
CA PHE A 187 13.63 7.12 4.61
C PHE A 187 14.54 5.93 4.28
N PHE A 188 15.28 6.00 3.17
CA PHE A 188 16.01 4.85 2.63
C PHE A 188 17.54 4.98 2.76
N GLY A 189 18.03 6.12 3.25
CA GLY A 189 19.45 6.41 3.33
C GLY A 189 20.12 6.56 1.95
N GLU A 190 21.45 6.61 1.94
CA GLU A 190 22.25 6.71 0.71
C GLU A 190 22.25 5.42 -0.13
N ALA A 191 21.87 4.30 0.48
CA ALA A 191 21.90 3.00 -0.18
C ALA A 191 20.98 2.96 -1.41
N ILE A 192 19.83 3.63 -1.35
CA ILE A 192 18.87 3.63 -2.47
C ILE A 192 19.43 4.33 -3.71
N TYR A 193 20.19 5.40 -3.55
CA TYR A 193 20.82 6.11 -4.67
C TYR A 193 21.97 5.33 -5.29
N ARG A 194 22.60 4.40 -4.55
CA ARG A 194 23.60 3.48 -5.13
C ARG A 194 22.96 2.44 -6.05
N VAL A 195 21.71 2.06 -5.76
CA VAL A 195 20.97 1.04 -6.53
C VAL A 195 20.14 1.68 -7.64
N ALA A 196 19.57 2.86 -7.39
CA ALA A 196 18.72 3.62 -8.30
C ALA A 196 19.10 5.12 -8.27
N PRO A 197 20.17 5.52 -8.97
CA PRO A 197 20.67 6.91 -8.96
C PRO A 197 19.66 7.94 -9.46
N TYR A 198 18.71 7.52 -10.29
CA TYR A 198 17.71 8.38 -10.93
C TYR A 198 16.31 8.27 -10.30
N VAL A 199 16.18 7.63 -9.12
CA VAL A 199 14.89 7.33 -8.49
C VAL A 199 14.01 8.58 -8.30
N VAL A 200 14.61 9.75 -8.08
CA VAL A 200 13.86 10.99 -7.87
C VAL A 200 13.34 11.57 -9.19
N SER A 201 14.17 11.63 -10.25
CA SER A 201 13.70 12.04 -11.58
C SER A 201 12.66 11.06 -12.16
N ASP A 202 12.85 9.78 -11.86
CA ASP A 202 11.94 8.70 -12.19
C ASP A 202 10.56 8.87 -11.54
N PHE A 203 10.55 9.30 -10.28
CA PHE A 203 9.33 9.61 -9.54
C PHE A 203 8.58 10.78 -10.17
N PHE A 204 9.27 11.87 -10.51
CA PHE A 204 8.66 13.03 -11.18
C PHE A 204 8.06 12.69 -12.55
N THR A 205 8.76 11.86 -13.33
CA THR A 205 8.26 11.41 -14.64
C THR A 205 6.94 10.66 -14.52
N PHE A 206 6.74 9.94 -13.41
CA PHE A 206 5.50 9.23 -13.14
C PHE A 206 4.40 10.19 -12.63
N ASP A 207 4.78 11.21 -11.84
CA ASP A 207 3.87 12.13 -11.16
C ASP A 207 3.28 13.22 -12.07
N ASP A 208 3.99 13.61 -13.15
CA ASP A 208 3.64 14.76 -14.01
C ASP A 208 2.22 14.75 -14.62
N ASN A 209 1.47 13.65 -14.52
CA ASN A 209 0.07 13.53 -14.95
C ASN A 209 -0.67 12.40 -14.19
N VAL A 210 -0.43 12.21 -12.88
CA VAL A 210 -1.09 11.13 -12.09
C VAL A 210 -2.60 11.29 -11.99
N ASP A 211 -3.09 12.51 -12.16
CA ASP A 211 -4.51 12.87 -12.21
C ASP A 211 -5.16 12.54 -13.57
N GLN A 212 -4.34 12.28 -14.61
CA GLN A 212 -4.81 11.98 -15.95
C GLN A 212 -4.49 10.54 -16.33
N PHE A 213 -5.52 9.72 -16.47
CA PHE A 213 -5.40 8.39 -17.05
C PHE A 213 -5.02 8.51 -18.54
N ASP A 214 -3.72 8.52 -18.83
CA ASP A 214 -3.16 8.48 -20.19
C ASP A 214 -2.65 7.08 -20.52
N PRO A 215 -3.50 6.20 -21.08
CA PRO A 215 -3.08 4.86 -21.50
C PRO A 215 -2.14 4.88 -22.73
N ARG A 216 -1.97 6.03 -23.39
CA ARG A 216 -1.13 6.18 -24.59
C ARG A 216 0.25 6.75 -24.29
N ARG A 217 0.57 7.11 -23.05
CA ARG A 217 1.86 7.70 -22.66
C ARG A 217 3.07 6.92 -23.19
N PHE A 218 3.03 5.59 -23.10
CA PHE A 218 4.09 4.69 -23.58
C PHE A 218 4.04 4.43 -25.09
N LEU A 219 2.92 4.74 -25.75
CA LEU A 219 2.80 4.74 -27.22
C LEU A 219 3.37 6.03 -27.81
N ASN A 220 3.11 7.15 -27.14
CA ASN A 220 3.53 8.49 -27.54
C ASN A 220 5.03 8.69 -27.30
N ASP A 221 5.56 8.16 -26.19
CA ASP A 221 6.99 8.17 -25.89
C ASP A 221 7.51 6.75 -25.61
N LYS A 222 8.12 6.17 -26.62
CA LYS A 222 8.72 4.83 -26.55
C LYS A 222 9.97 4.77 -25.67
N SER A 223 10.58 5.90 -25.33
CA SER A 223 11.75 5.94 -24.44
C SER A 223 11.37 5.52 -23.00
N LEU A 224 10.12 5.77 -22.61
CA LEU A 224 9.57 5.38 -21.31
C LEU A 224 9.55 3.87 -21.08
N LEU A 225 9.53 3.05 -22.15
CA LEU A 225 9.65 1.59 -22.03
C LEU A 225 11.01 1.14 -21.47
N ARG A 226 12.03 2.00 -21.55
CA ARG A 226 13.37 1.76 -21.01
C ARG A 226 13.60 2.45 -19.67
N SER A 227 12.64 3.25 -19.19
CA SER A 227 12.73 3.95 -17.91
C SER A 227 12.67 2.95 -16.75
N THR A 228 13.45 3.19 -15.71
CA THR A 228 13.41 2.47 -14.44
C THR A 228 12.10 2.66 -13.67
N SER A 229 11.30 3.68 -14.02
CA SER A 229 9.93 3.89 -13.55
C SER A 229 8.91 2.95 -14.20
N TRP A 230 9.27 2.27 -15.30
CA TRP A 230 8.36 1.34 -15.97
C TRP A 230 8.19 0.07 -15.12
N ARG A 231 7.05 -0.03 -14.43
CA ARG A 231 6.64 -1.21 -13.68
C ARG A 231 5.37 -1.80 -14.27
N SER A 232 5.53 -2.53 -15.37
CA SER A 232 4.42 -3.32 -15.92
C SER A 232 3.93 -4.31 -14.85
N PHE A 233 2.65 -4.24 -14.50
CA PHE A 233 2.02 -5.27 -13.68
C PHE A 233 2.17 -6.62 -14.42
N GLY A 234 2.83 -7.61 -13.79
CA GLY A 234 2.98 -8.96 -14.37
C GLY A 234 4.21 -9.21 -15.27
N GLY A 235 5.31 -8.46 -15.15
CA GLY A 235 6.51 -8.59 -16.02
C GLY A 235 7.37 -9.86 -15.91
N ALA A 236 6.86 -10.98 -15.37
CA ALA A 236 7.54 -12.28 -15.26
C ALA A 236 8.99 -12.23 -14.69
N SER A 237 9.79 -13.26 -14.96
CA SER A 237 11.12 -13.55 -14.35
C SER A 237 12.18 -12.44 -14.49
N THR A 238 12.00 -11.47 -15.38
CA THR A 238 12.95 -10.38 -15.62
C THR A 238 12.69 -9.12 -14.78
N HIS A 239 11.45 -8.90 -14.34
CA HIS A 239 11.07 -7.67 -13.62
C HIS A 239 10.97 -7.84 -12.09
N CYS A 240 11.15 -9.06 -11.55
CA CYS A 240 11.14 -9.27 -10.11
C CYS A 240 12.28 -8.46 -9.43
N PRO A 241 11.97 -7.55 -8.48
CA PRO A 241 12.99 -6.78 -7.76
C PRO A 241 13.92 -7.67 -6.92
N GLY A 242 13.44 -8.83 -6.46
CA GLY A 242 14.20 -9.80 -5.67
C GLY A 242 15.15 -10.72 -6.46
N ARG A 243 15.16 -10.67 -7.81
CA ARG A 243 15.90 -11.62 -8.65
C ARG A 243 17.41 -11.68 -8.38
N PHE A 244 18.01 -10.56 -7.98
CA PHE A 244 19.45 -10.51 -7.69
C PHE A 244 19.79 -11.22 -6.38
N LEU A 245 18.90 -11.13 -5.38
CA LEU A 245 19.04 -11.84 -4.12
C LEU A 245 18.82 -13.34 -4.34
N ALA A 246 17.72 -13.72 -5.00
CA ALA A 246 17.42 -15.11 -5.34
C ALA A 246 18.55 -15.77 -6.17
N ARG A 247 19.12 -15.06 -7.15
CA ARG A 247 20.25 -15.58 -7.93
C ARG A 247 21.50 -15.83 -7.07
N ARG A 248 21.78 -14.93 -6.11
CA ARG A 248 22.91 -15.11 -5.18
C ARG A 248 22.67 -16.30 -4.25
N GLU A 249 21.47 -16.45 -3.72
CA GLU A 249 21.09 -17.58 -2.86
C GLU A 249 21.22 -18.90 -3.61
N VAL A 250 20.68 -19.02 -4.83
CA VAL A 250 20.77 -20.23 -5.65
C VAL A 250 22.23 -20.56 -5.98
N TYR A 251 23.04 -19.58 -6.40
CA TYR A 251 24.45 -19.84 -6.71
C TYR A 251 25.26 -20.24 -5.48
N MET A 252 25.04 -19.58 -4.34
CA MET A 252 25.69 -19.96 -3.08
C MET A 252 25.28 -21.36 -2.66
N PHE A 253 24.00 -21.70 -2.73
CA PHE A 253 23.51 -23.04 -2.43
C PHE A 253 24.17 -24.09 -3.33
N VAL A 254 24.09 -23.93 -4.66
CA VAL A 254 24.69 -24.87 -5.62
C VAL A 254 26.19 -24.99 -5.42
N ALA A 255 26.91 -23.87 -5.23
CA ALA A 255 28.34 -23.89 -4.99
C ALA A 255 28.67 -24.65 -3.68
N ILE A 256 28.03 -24.31 -2.56
CA ILE A 256 28.27 -24.98 -1.28
C ILE A 256 27.99 -26.48 -1.38
N VAL A 257 26.91 -26.84 -2.05
CA VAL A 257 26.47 -28.23 -2.24
C VAL A 257 27.49 -29.02 -3.07
N LEU A 258 27.96 -28.47 -4.20
CA LEU A 258 28.98 -29.11 -5.04
C LEU A 258 30.37 -29.15 -4.41
N PHE A 259 30.74 -28.17 -3.58
CA PHE A 259 32.04 -28.13 -2.91
C PHE A 259 32.11 -29.07 -1.69
N ARG A 260 31.00 -29.25 -0.97
CA ARG A 260 30.99 -30.03 0.27
C ARG A 260 30.57 -31.48 0.08
N PHE A 261 29.86 -31.79 -1.00
CA PHE A 261 29.26 -33.09 -1.18
C PHE A 261 29.49 -33.65 -2.58
N ASP A 262 29.70 -34.96 -2.64
CA ASP A 262 29.57 -35.76 -3.85
C ASP A 262 28.10 -36.15 -4.01
N ILE A 263 27.52 -35.84 -5.18
CA ILE A 263 26.08 -35.88 -5.40
C ILE A 263 25.79 -36.71 -6.63
N LYS A 264 24.89 -37.67 -6.49
CA LYS A 264 24.44 -38.53 -7.56
C LYS A 264 22.92 -38.51 -7.66
N VAL A 265 22.39 -38.22 -8.84
CA VAL A 265 20.95 -38.32 -9.09
C VAL A 265 20.54 -39.79 -9.06
N VAL A 266 19.47 -40.12 -8.32
CA VAL A 266 18.92 -41.47 -8.22
C VAL A 266 17.49 -41.52 -8.75
N PRO A 267 17.06 -42.65 -9.33
CA PRO A 267 15.68 -42.79 -9.80
C PRO A 267 14.67 -42.67 -8.66
N ALA A 268 13.49 -42.14 -8.96
CA ALA A 268 12.36 -42.16 -8.05
C ALA A 268 11.91 -43.61 -7.76
N PRO A 269 11.22 -43.87 -6.63
CA PRO A 269 10.68 -45.20 -6.35
C PRO A 269 9.78 -45.68 -7.51
N ARG A 270 10.11 -46.86 -8.08
CA ARG A 270 9.45 -47.49 -9.25
C ARG A 270 9.86 -46.93 -10.63
N GLU A 271 10.94 -46.16 -10.71
CA GLU A 271 11.55 -45.75 -11.98
C GLU A 271 12.96 -46.33 -12.12
N GLU A 272 13.34 -46.72 -13.34
CA GLU A 272 14.69 -47.25 -13.63
C GLU A 272 15.70 -46.14 -13.96
N THR A 273 15.22 -44.98 -14.43
CA THR A 273 16.06 -43.86 -14.88
C THR A 273 15.56 -42.54 -14.29
N PRO A 274 16.43 -41.65 -13.81
CA PRO A 274 16.02 -40.33 -13.34
C PRO A 274 15.42 -39.49 -14.48
N ARG A 275 14.36 -38.73 -14.17
CA ARG A 275 13.70 -37.82 -15.10
C ARG A 275 14.07 -36.37 -14.80
N PHE A 276 13.97 -35.52 -15.81
CA PHE A 276 14.12 -34.08 -15.63
C PHE A 276 12.80 -33.49 -15.10
N PRO A 277 12.82 -32.67 -14.02
CA PRO A 277 11.60 -32.14 -13.43
C PRO A 277 10.95 -31.11 -14.36
N ARG A 278 9.67 -31.27 -14.64
CA ARG A 278 8.89 -30.26 -15.35
C ARG A 278 8.23 -29.34 -14.34
N VAL A 279 8.17 -28.06 -14.66
CA VAL A 279 7.54 -27.04 -13.81
C VAL A 279 6.02 -27.15 -13.93
N ASP A 280 5.32 -27.12 -12.80
CA ASP A 280 3.86 -27.04 -12.79
C ASP A 280 3.41 -25.59 -12.96
N GLU A 281 3.00 -25.25 -14.18
CA GLU A 281 2.50 -23.91 -14.53
C GLU A 281 1.01 -23.73 -14.20
N ALA A 282 0.30 -24.80 -13.78
CA ALA A 282 -1.13 -24.72 -13.47
C ALA A 282 -1.41 -24.07 -12.11
N ILE A 283 -0.40 -23.94 -11.26
CA ILE A 283 -0.50 -23.33 -9.93
C ILE A 283 -0.05 -21.86 -10.01
N PRO A 284 -0.95 -20.89 -9.82
CA PRO A 284 -0.57 -19.47 -9.83
C PRO A 284 0.19 -19.12 -8.55
N ALA A 285 1.51 -19.29 -8.55
CA ALA A 285 2.38 -18.90 -7.44
C ALA A 285 3.11 -17.58 -7.75
N GLY A 286 3.05 -16.62 -6.82
CA GLY A 286 3.85 -15.39 -6.88
C GLY A 286 5.35 -15.58 -6.54
N GLY A 287 5.83 -16.83 -6.50
CA GLY A 287 7.15 -17.22 -6.01
C GLY A 287 7.74 -18.42 -6.79
N LEU A 288 8.38 -19.36 -6.10
CA LEU A 288 8.92 -20.58 -6.71
C LEU A 288 7.78 -21.49 -7.19
N LEU A 289 7.87 -21.97 -8.42
CA LEU A 289 6.93 -22.93 -8.98
C LEU A 289 7.34 -24.36 -8.61
N PRO A 290 6.41 -25.21 -8.16
CA PRO A 290 6.71 -26.60 -7.83
C PRO A 290 6.91 -27.44 -9.10
N PRO A 291 7.54 -28.63 -9.00
CA PRO A 291 7.50 -29.60 -10.08
C PRO A 291 6.10 -30.19 -10.25
N VAL A 292 5.78 -30.66 -11.46
CA VAL A 292 4.58 -31.45 -11.74
C VAL A 292 4.51 -32.64 -10.80
N ALA A 293 3.31 -32.97 -10.31
CA ALA A 293 3.10 -34.10 -9.41
C ALA A 293 3.70 -35.40 -9.98
N GLY A 294 4.66 -35.99 -9.27
CA GLY A 294 5.38 -37.20 -9.67
C GLY A 294 6.71 -36.97 -10.40
N ASP A 295 7.04 -35.74 -10.80
CA ASP A 295 8.30 -35.37 -11.48
C ASP A 295 9.38 -34.86 -10.49
N ASP A 296 9.32 -35.28 -9.23
CA ASP A 296 10.32 -34.90 -8.21
C ASP A 296 11.69 -35.55 -8.50
N VAL A 297 12.78 -34.89 -8.08
CA VAL A 297 14.16 -35.36 -8.30
C VAL A 297 14.76 -35.83 -6.99
N PHE A 298 15.24 -37.07 -7.00
CA PHE A 298 15.90 -37.67 -5.86
C PHE A 298 17.42 -37.66 -6.06
N VAL A 299 18.16 -37.31 -5.00
CA VAL A 299 19.62 -37.27 -5.01
C VAL A 299 20.21 -38.04 -3.83
N GLU A 300 21.26 -38.80 -4.09
CA GLU A 300 22.16 -39.35 -3.07
C GLU A 300 23.28 -38.33 -2.83
N VAL A 301 23.52 -37.98 -1.56
CA VAL A 301 24.52 -36.98 -1.16
C VAL A 301 25.51 -37.64 -0.19
N ARG A 302 26.80 -37.54 -0.49
CA ARG A 302 27.91 -38.05 0.34
C ARG A 302 28.86 -36.92 0.69
N CYS A 303 29.43 -36.88 1.90
CA CYS A 303 30.47 -35.89 2.21
C CYS A 303 31.65 -36.07 1.26
N ALA A 304 32.03 -35.01 0.55
CA ALA A 304 33.26 -35.01 -0.24
C ALA A 304 34.44 -35.15 0.74
N ARG A 305 35.26 -36.18 0.58
CA ARG A 305 36.51 -36.26 1.35
C ARG A 305 37.42 -35.15 0.83
N VAL A 306 37.64 -34.13 1.66
CA VAL A 306 38.62 -33.06 1.42
C VAL A 306 40.01 -33.68 1.32
#